data_AF-A0A937ZIY0-F1
#
_entry.id   AF-A0A937ZIY0-F1
#
_cell.length_a   1.000
_cell.length_b   1.000
_cell.length_c   1.000
_cell.angle_alpha   90.00
_cell.angle_beta   90.00
_cell.angle_gamma   90.00
#
_symmetry.space_group_name_H-M   'P 1'
#
loop_
_entity.id
_entity.type
_entity.pdbx_description
1 polymer ?
#
loop_
_entity_poly.entity_id
_entity_poly.type
_entity_poly.pdbx_seq_one_letter_code
_entity_poly.pdbx_strand_id
1 'polypeptide(L)'
;MARFLSKRFHLLAALAVLVAATLVRLAEPKVVAQVRHATFDLYNEVKPRAFDADAPVRIIDIDDESLSRLGQWPWPRVMLAELVDRLGQMEAAVIAFDAVFAEPDRTSPAALAAMWPKNQAFEEIRARLAALPDHDAVFASAVARARVVAGFVLTDSGGPRPPAPKASFAVAGSDPAGIVPSYAGAVVNLPDIEAGAVGNGSFTAVPDDDGIFRRVPAVQFMGGHLYPALGIEALRAAQGVPTLIVKTSDASGKYGAAGGDVTVTEIKLGQFIVPTDRRGQVWVYFSGTRAERFIPAWRVFKPDFDPAQV
;
A
#
# COMPACT_ATOMS: atom_id res chain seq x y z
N MET A 1 43.49 11.31 45.99
CA MET A 1 42.87 11.17 44.64
C MET A 1 43.06 9.77 44.05
N ALA A 2 44.28 9.24 43.94
CA ALA A 2 44.56 7.93 43.32
C ALA A 2 43.82 6.73 43.95
N ARG A 3 43.68 6.68 45.27
CA ARG A 3 42.99 5.60 46.02
C ARG A 3 41.46 5.63 45.91
N PHE A 4 40.89 6.76 45.49
CA PHE A 4 39.45 6.96 45.27
C PHE A 4 39.05 6.56 43.85
N LEU A 5 39.91 6.85 42.86
CA LEU A 5 39.75 6.37 41.49
C LEU A 5 39.84 4.83 41.39
N SER A 6 40.74 4.18 42.14
CA SER A 6 40.87 2.72 42.08
C SER A 6 39.64 1.97 42.62
N LYS A 7 38.98 2.50 43.68
CA LYS A 7 37.75 1.91 44.23
C LYS A 7 36.53 2.10 43.35
N ARG A 8 36.52 3.11 42.46
CA ARG A 8 35.39 3.40 41.54
C ARG A 8 35.70 3.09 40.08
N PHE A 9 36.85 2.46 39.80
CA PHE A 9 37.29 2.12 38.45
C PHE A 9 36.25 1.28 37.69
N HIS A 10 35.61 0.32 38.37
CA HIS A 10 34.55 -0.49 37.78
C HIS A 10 33.32 0.33 37.37
N LEU A 11 32.94 1.36 38.15
CA LEU A 11 31.84 2.28 37.80
C LEU A 11 32.21 3.17 36.61
N LEU A 12 33.44 3.68 36.57
CA LEU A 12 33.93 4.48 35.44
C LEU A 12 34.04 3.65 34.16
N ALA A 13 34.50 2.40 34.26
CA ALA A 13 34.53 1.47 33.14
C ALA A 13 33.12 1.14 32.64
N ALA A 14 32.18 0.84 33.55
CA ALA A 14 30.78 0.60 33.19
C ALA A 14 30.13 1.81 32.52
N LEU A 15 30.37 3.02 33.05
CA LEU A 15 29.89 4.27 32.44
C LEU A 15 30.51 4.49 31.07
N ALA A 16 31.82 4.23 30.90
CA ALA A 16 32.48 4.35 29.60
C ALA A 16 31.90 3.38 28.56
N VAL A 17 31.64 2.12 28.95
CA VAL A 17 30.98 1.14 28.09
C VAL A 17 29.57 1.59 27.74
N LEU A 18 28.78 2.09 28.70
CA LEU A 18 27.43 2.60 28.45
C LEU A 18 27.44 3.79 27.50
N VAL A 19 28.35 4.75 27.70
CA VAL A 19 28.52 5.91 26.80
C VAL A 19 28.92 5.44 25.41
N ALA A 20 29.91 4.55 25.29
CA ALA A 20 30.33 4.00 24.01
C ALA A 20 29.19 3.27 23.29
N ALA A 21 28.45 2.41 23.98
CA ALA A 21 27.30 1.71 23.42
C ALA A 21 26.19 2.68 22.98
N THR A 22 25.95 3.74 23.76
CA THR A 22 24.98 4.79 23.42
C THR A 22 25.42 5.57 22.18
N LEU A 23 26.70 5.92 22.08
CA LEU A 23 27.25 6.60 20.90
C LEU A 23 27.18 5.72 19.65
N VAL A 24 27.53 4.43 19.76
CA VAL A 24 27.36 3.46 18.66
C VAL A 24 25.89 3.34 18.24
N ARG A 25 24.96 3.33 19.21
CA ARG A 25 23.53 3.30 18.95
C ARG A 25 23.02 4.57 18.30
N LEU A 26 23.56 5.74 18.65
CA LEU A 26 23.21 7.02 18.04
C LEU A 26 23.78 7.17 16.63
N ALA A 27 25.00 6.67 16.40
CA ALA A 27 25.66 6.72 15.10
C ALA A 27 25.08 5.72 14.07
N GLU A 28 24.40 4.65 14.54
CA GLU A 28 23.87 3.55 13.72
C GLU A 28 24.77 3.15 12.53
N PRO A 29 26.02 2.72 12.78
CA PRO A 29 26.90 2.30 11.69
C PRO A 29 26.28 1.13 10.93
N LYS A 30 26.53 1.03 9.62
CA LYS A 30 25.93 0.03 8.73
C LYS A 30 25.99 -1.40 9.28
N VAL A 31 27.11 -1.78 9.89
CA VAL A 31 27.29 -3.11 10.50
C VAL A 31 26.27 -3.40 11.60
N VAL A 32 25.94 -2.41 12.44
CA VAL A 32 24.94 -2.58 13.50
C VAL A 32 23.54 -2.71 12.90
N ALA A 33 23.23 -1.94 11.85
CA ALA A 33 21.97 -2.07 11.13
C ALA A 33 21.82 -3.45 10.47
N GLN A 34 22.88 -3.96 9.84
CA GLN A 34 22.90 -5.30 9.23
C GLN A 34 22.67 -6.41 10.27
N VAL A 35 23.36 -6.36 11.41
CA VAL A 35 23.16 -7.34 12.49
C VAL A 35 21.72 -7.27 13.02
N ARG A 36 21.15 -6.07 13.17
CA ARG A 36 19.74 -5.89 13.56
C ARG A 36 18.79 -6.51 12.54
N HIS A 37 19.01 -6.29 11.24
CA HIS A 37 18.16 -6.84 10.19
C HIS A 37 18.26 -8.37 10.14
N ALA A 38 19.47 -8.93 10.17
CA ALA A 38 19.67 -10.38 10.25
C ALA A 38 19.00 -11.00 11.48
N THR A 39 19.05 -10.31 12.63
CA THR A 39 18.36 -10.73 13.85
C THR A 39 16.84 -10.69 13.66
N PHE A 40 16.30 -9.61 13.08
CA PHE A 40 14.87 -9.49 12.79
C PHE A 40 14.38 -10.59 11.84
N ASP A 41 15.15 -10.89 10.79
CA ASP A 41 14.82 -11.93 9.83
C ASP A 41 14.82 -13.31 10.50
N LEU A 42 15.84 -13.62 11.30
CA LEU A 42 15.90 -14.84 12.10
C LEU A 42 14.68 -14.98 13.03
N TYR A 43 14.24 -13.89 13.66
CA TYR A 43 13.02 -13.92 14.49
C TYR A 43 11.77 -14.21 13.66
N ASN A 44 11.64 -13.64 12.46
CA ASN A 44 10.51 -13.92 11.57
C ASN A 44 10.51 -15.37 11.07
N GLU A 45 11.70 -15.94 10.84
CA GLU A 45 11.85 -17.33 10.40
C GLU A 45 11.55 -18.32 11.54
N VAL A 46 12.13 -18.10 12.73
CA VAL A 46 11.97 -19.00 13.89
C VAL A 46 10.60 -18.86 14.54
N LYS A 47 10.02 -17.65 14.52
CA LYS A 47 8.73 -17.35 15.12
C LYS A 47 7.91 -16.46 14.17
N PRO A 48 7.39 -17.02 13.06
CA PRO A 48 6.53 -16.28 12.14
C PRO A 48 5.22 -15.89 12.82
N ARG A 49 4.55 -14.87 12.28
CA ARG A 49 3.21 -14.48 12.73
C ARG A 49 2.26 -15.65 12.52
N ALA A 50 1.47 -15.96 13.54
CA ALA A 50 0.40 -16.94 13.40
C ALA A 50 -0.55 -16.49 12.28
N PHE A 51 -0.85 -17.39 11.35
CA PHE A 51 -1.85 -17.14 10.34
C PHE A 51 -3.23 -17.28 10.98
N ASP A 52 -4.05 -16.25 10.81
CA ASP A 52 -5.44 -16.23 11.24
C ASP A 52 -6.32 -16.44 10.01
N ALA A 53 -6.98 -17.60 9.93
CA ALA A 53 -7.85 -17.96 8.81
C ALA A 53 -9.20 -17.22 8.86
N ASP A 54 -9.60 -16.78 10.06
CA ASP A 54 -10.85 -16.06 10.30
C ASP A 54 -10.71 -14.56 10.04
N ALA A 55 -9.48 -14.07 9.79
CA ALA A 55 -9.25 -12.70 9.37
C ALA A 55 -10.02 -12.43 8.05
N PRO A 56 -10.87 -11.38 7.98
CA PRO A 56 -11.73 -11.09 6.83
C PRO A 56 -10.96 -10.35 5.72
N VAL A 57 -9.83 -10.93 5.29
CA VAL A 57 -8.99 -10.41 4.23
C VAL A 57 -8.62 -11.57 3.30
N ARG A 58 -8.89 -11.38 2.02
CA ARG A 58 -8.59 -12.35 0.95
C ARG A 58 -7.85 -11.64 -0.16
N ILE A 59 -6.94 -12.37 -0.81
CA ILE A 59 -6.22 -11.91 -1.99
C ILE A 59 -6.83 -12.63 -3.19
N ILE A 60 -7.45 -11.87 -4.08
CA ILE A 60 -7.89 -12.40 -5.37
C ILE A 60 -6.67 -12.39 -6.29
N ASP A 61 -6.11 -13.56 -6.55
CA ASP A 61 -4.83 -13.68 -7.24
C ASP A 61 -5.02 -13.91 -8.74
N ILE A 62 -4.21 -13.23 -9.54
CA ILE A 62 -4.12 -13.45 -11.00
C ILE A 62 -3.02 -14.48 -11.21
N ASP A 63 -3.31 -15.70 -10.78
CA ASP A 63 -2.39 -16.82 -10.80
C ASP A 63 -2.32 -17.50 -12.17
N ASP A 64 -1.35 -18.41 -12.33
CA ASP A 64 -1.15 -19.16 -13.57
C ASP A 64 -2.41 -19.95 -13.98
N GLU A 65 -3.18 -20.46 -13.02
CA GLU A 65 -4.43 -21.14 -13.31
C GLU A 65 -5.46 -20.16 -13.90
N SER A 66 -5.61 -18.97 -13.32
CA SER A 66 -6.48 -17.91 -13.83
C SER A 66 -6.08 -17.48 -15.23
N LEU A 67 -4.79 -17.25 -15.46
CA LEU A 67 -4.27 -16.87 -16.78
C LEU A 67 -4.49 -17.98 -17.82
N SER A 68 -4.32 -19.25 -17.44
CA SER A 68 -4.55 -20.38 -18.34
C SER A 68 -6.03 -20.51 -18.77
N ARG A 69 -6.95 -20.14 -17.89
CA ARG A 69 -8.40 -20.26 -18.10
C ARG A 69 -9.02 -19.04 -18.76
N LEU A 70 -8.58 -17.85 -18.38
CA LEU A 70 -9.22 -16.58 -18.75
C LEU A 70 -8.41 -15.77 -19.77
N GLY A 71 -7.16 -16.16 -20.01
CA GLY A 71 -6.26 -15.49 -20.95
C GLY A 71 -5.23 -14.60 -20.26
N GLN A 72 -4.34 -14.04 -21.08
CA GLN A 72 -3.17 -13.29 -20.65
C GLN A 72 -3.51 -11.93 -20.04
N TRP A 73 -2.77 -11.53 -19.02
CA TRP A 73 -2.79 -10.16 -18.46
C TRP A 73 -2.05 -9.16 -19.38
N PRO A 74 -2.52 -7.90 -19.54
CA PRO A 74 -3.67 -7.29 -18.88
C PRO A 74 -5.02 -7.76 -19.42
N TRP A 75 -5.93 -8.07 -18.51
CA TRP A 75 -7.31 -8.41 -18.87
C TRP A 75 -8.10 -7.18 -19.34
N PRO A 76 -9.10 -7.36 -20.23
CA PRO A 76 -10.04 -6.31 -20.60
C PRO A 76 -10.70 -5.66 -19.37
N ARG A 77 -10.90 -4.35 -19.38
CA ARG A 77 -11.53 -3.59 -18.30
C ARG A 77 -12.97 -4.03 -18.04
N VAL A 78 -13.68 -4.50 -19.07
CA VAL A 78 -15.01 -5.14 -18.91
C VAL A 78 -14.96 -6.40 -18.04
N MET A 79 -13.88 -7.18 -18.11
CA MET A 79 -13.71 -8.37 -17.27
C MET A 79 -13.37 -7.99 -15.83
N LEU A 80 -12.57 -6.94 -15.63
CA LEU A 80 -12.33 -6.37 -14.30
C LEU A 80 -13.60 -5.73 -13.73
N ALA A 81 -14.46 -5.15 -14.56
CA ALA A 81 -15.75 -4.61 -14.17
C ALA A 81 -16.67 -5.72 -13.66
N GLU A 82 -16.74 -6.85 -14.37
CA GLU A 82 -17.48 -8.03 -13.92
C GLU A 82 -16.93 -8.57 -12.60
N LEU A 83 -15.60 -8.62 -12.44
CA LEU A 83 -14.98 -9.03 -11.17
C LEU A 83 -15.40 -8.11 -10.02
N VAL A 84 -15.35 -6.79 -10.21
CA VAL A 84 -15.78 -5.80 -9.20
C VAL A 84 -17.26 -5.96 -8.87
N ASP A 85 -18.13 -6.09 -9.88
CA ASP A 85 -19.56 -6.25 -9.69
C ASP A 85 -19.88 -7.53 -8.90
N ARG A 86 -19.21 -8.65 -9.21
CA ARG A 86 -19.38 -9.92 -8.50
C ARG A 86 -18.93 -9.82 -7.05
N LEU A 87 -17.74 -9.27 -6.79
CA LEU A 87 -17.25 -9.06 -5.43
C LEU A 87 -18.17 -8.11 -4.64
N GLY A 88 -18.72 -7.08 -5.29
CA GLY A 88 -19.72 -6.20 -4.70
C GLY A 88 -21.04 -6.92 -4.36
N GLN A 89 -21.50 -7.82 -5.23
CA GLN A 89 -22.68 -8.67 -4.98
C GLN A 89 -22.45 -9.69 -3.85
N MET A 90 -21.20 -10.10 -3.64
CA MET A 90 -20.78 -10.93 -2.50
C MET A 90 -20.56 -10.11 -1.22
N GLU A 91 -20.92 -8.82 -1.22
CA GLU A 91 -20.84 -7.92 -0.06
C GLU A 91 -19.41 -7.71 0.48
N ALA A 92 -18.40 -7.80 -0.40
CA ALA A 92 -17.02 -7.44 -0.03
C ALA A 92 -16.98 -6.03 0.58
N ALA A 93 -16.48 -5.91 1.82
CA ALA A 93 -16.51 -4.65 2.57
C ALA A 93 -15.72 -3.52 1.88
N VAL A 94 -14.64 -3.89 1.20
CA VAL A 94 -13.82 -3.02 0.34
C VAL A 94 -13.06 -3.88 -0.66
N ILE A 95 -12.84 -3.37 -1.88
CA ILE A 95 -11.99 -4.00 -2.89
C ILE A 95 -10.80 -3.08 -3.12
N ALA A 96 -9.58 -3.56 -2.89
CA ALA A 96 -8.36 -2.79 -3.13
C ALA A 96 -7.59 -3.35 -4.33
N PHE A 97 -7.30 -2.52 -5.32
CA PHE A 97 -6.49 -2.93 -6.46
C PHE A 97 -5.00 -2.66 -6.19
N ASP A 98 -4.19 -3.72 -6.14
CA ASP A 98 -2.72 -3.64 -6.17
C ASP A 98 -2.20 -3.57 -7.62
N ALA A 99 -2.78 -2.63 -8.39
CA ALA A 99 -2.47 -2.40 -9.80
C ALA A 99 -2.82 -0.96 -10.17
N VAL A 100 -2.18 -0.44 -11.23
CA VAL A 100 -2.50 0.88 -11.78
C VAL A 100 -3.02 0.75 -13.21
N PHE A 101 -4.15 1.39 -13.47
CA PHE A 101 -4.84 1.44 -14.75
C PHE A 101 -4.60 2.79 -15.42
N ALA A 102 -3.33 3.10 -15.73
CA ALA A 102 -2.89 4.42 -16.17
C ALA A 102 -3.16 4.71 -17.66
N GLU A 103 -3.34 3.66 -18.46
CA GLU A 103 -3.51 3.73 -19.91
C GLU A 103 -4.90 3.23 -20.32
N PRO A 104 -5.47 3.77 -21.41
CA PRO A 104 -6.72 3.27 -21.98
C PRO A 104 -6.67 1.79 -22.34
N ASP A 105 -7.79 1.10 -22.17
CA ASP A 105 -7.94 -0.29 -22.53
C ASP A 105 -7.79 -0.49 -24.05
N ARG A 106 -6.75 -1.23 -24.43
CA ARG A 106 -6.45 -1.55 -25.83
C ARG A 106 -7.48 -2.48 -26.46
N THR A 107 -8.31 -3.13 -25.65
CA THR A 107 -9.41 -4.00 -26.07
C THR A 107 -10.74 -3.26 -26.17
N SER A 108 -10.81 -1.97 -25.81
CA SER A 108 -12.01 -1.15 -26.01
C SER A 108 -12.45 -1.17 -27.47
N PRO A 109 -13.77 -1.11 -27.76
CA PRO A 109 -14.29 -1.21 -29.12
C PRO A 109 -13.70 -0.18 -30.09
N ALA A 110 -13.50 1.07 -29.65
CA ALA A 110 -12.87 2.11 -30.44
C ALA A 110 -11.39 1.82 -30.76
N ALA A 111 -10.64 1.29 -29.80
CA ALA A 111 -9.24 0.90 -29.98
C ALA A 111 -9.11 -0.28 -30.97
N LEU A 112 -9.97 -1.29 -30.82
CA LEU A 112 -10.03 -2.43 -31.74
C LEU A 112 -10.40 -2.01 -33.17
N ALA A 113 -11.43 -1.16 -33.31
CA ALA A 113 -11.84 -0.64 -34.61
C ALA A 113 -10.70 0.13 -35.31
N ALA A 114 -9.89 0.88 -34.56
CA ALA A 114 -8.74 1.61 -35.08
C ALA A 114 -7.60 0.71 -35.56
N MET A 115 -7.45 -0.50 -35.01
CA MET A 115 -6.41 -1.46 -35.40
C MET A 115 -6.74 -2.25 -36.68
N TRP A 116 -8.00 -2.27 -37.12
CA TRP A 116 -8.42 -3.07 -38.27
C TRP A 116 -8.21 -2.37 -39.63
N PRO A 117 -8.00 -3.14 -40.73
CA PRO A 117 -7.71 -2.58 -42.05
C PRO A 117 -8.81 -1.63 -42.55
N LYS A 118 -8.45 -0.40 -42.93
CA LYS A 118 -9.37 0.65 -43.44
C LYS A 118 -9.89 0.42 -44.86
N ASN A 119 -10.25 -0.82 -45.19
CA ASN A 119 -10.89 -1.17 -46.46
C ASN A 119 -12.40 -1.34 -46.27
N GLN A 120 -13.13 -1.44 -47.39
CA GLN A 120 -14.58 -1.53 -47.42
C GLN A 120 -15.13 -2.76 -46.68
N ALA A 121 -14.36 -3.86 -46.60
CA ALA A 121 -14.80 -5.09 -45.94
C ALA A 121 -14.99 -4.93 -44.43
N PHE A 122 -14.28 -3.99 -43.80
CA PHE A 122 -14.35 -3.75 -42.35
C PHE A 122 -15.08 -2.45 -41.96
N GLU A 123 -15.54 -1.66 -42.93
CA GLU A 123 -16.16 -0.34 -42.66
C GLU A 123 -17.40 -0.45 -41.77
N GLU A 124 -18.33 -1.35 -42.13
CA GLU A 124 -19.57 -1.53 -41.36
C GLU A 124 -19.28 -2.05 -39.94
N ILE A 125 -18.34 -2.99 -39.80
CA ILE A 125 -18.02 -3.58 -38.49
C ILE A 125 -17.30 -2.55 -37.61
N ARG A 126 -16.39 -1.73 -38.17
CA ARG A 126 -15.78 -0.61 -37.44
C ARG A 126 -16.82 0.38 -36.95
N ALA A 127 -17.79 0.75 -37.79
CA ALA A 127 -18.86 1.66 -37.41
C ALA A 127 -19.72 1.09 -36.26
N ARG A 128 -20.04 -0.21 -36.31
CA ARG A 128 -20.76 -0.90 -35.23
C ARG A 128 -19.95 -0.98 -33.93
N LEU A 129 -18.66 -1.31 -34.01
CA LEU A 129 -17.78 -1.34 -32.84
C LEU A 129 -17.63 0.03 -32.19
N ALA A 130 -17.45 1.09 -32.98
CA ALA A 130 -17.31 2.45 -32.46
C ALA A 130 -18.56 2.94 -31.68
N ALA A 131 -19.71 2.31 -31.90
CA ALA A 131 -20.94 2.59 -31.17
C ALA A 131 -21.09 1.81 -29.85
N LEU A 132 -20.23 0.82 -29.59
CA LEU A 132 -20.26 0.06 -28.34
C LEU A 132 -19.62 0.86 -27.18
N PRO A 133 -20.02 0.59 -25.93
CA PRO A 133 -19.45 1.26 -24.76
C PRO A 133 -17.95 1.09 -24.64
N ASP A 134 -17.26 2.13 -24.21
CA ASP A 134 -15.85 2.07 -23.87
C ASP A 134 -15.62 1.21 -22.61
N HIS A 135 -14.61 0.34 -22.64
CA HIS A 135 -14.38 -0.60 -21.54
C HIS A 135 -13.88 0.09 -20.26
N ASP A 136 -13.10 1.18 -20.36
CA ASP A 136 -12.70 1.96 -19.18
C ASP A 136 -13.92 2.64 -18.55
N ALA A 137 -14.87 3.12 -19.35
CA ALA A 137 -16.12 3.68 -18.85
C ALA A 137 -16.99 2.62 -18.13
N VAL A 138 -17.07 1.40 -18.67
CA VAL A 138 -17.77 0.27 -18.01
C VAL A 138 -17.11 -0.06 -16.67
N PHE A 139 -15.77 -0.11 -16.63
CA PHE A 139 -15.03 -0.38 -15.41
C PHE A 139 -15.13 0.74 -14.37
N ALA A 140 -15.01 2.01 -14.78
CA ALA A 140 -15.23 3.16 -13.91
C ALA A 140 -16.64 3.14 -13.28
N SER A 141 -17.65 2.72 -14.05
CA SER A 141 -19.01 2.56 -13.54
C SER A 141 -19.13 1.44 -12.49
N ALA A 142 -18.48 0.29 -12.70
CA ALA A 142 -18.42 -0.79 -11.70
C ALA A 142 -17.68 -0.36 -10.43
N VAL A 143 -16.54 0.33 -10.60
CA VAL A 143 -15.76 0.92 -9.50
C VAL A 143 -16.60 1.90 -8.68
N ALA A 144 -17.45 2.72 -9.32
CA ALA A 144 -18.33 3.67 -8.63
C ALA A 144 -19.51 3.01 -7.89
N ARG A 145 -19.94 1.81 -8.31
CA ARG A 145 -21.01 1.05 -7.64
C ARG A 145 -20.52 0.26 -6.43
N ALA A 146 -19.23 -0.11 -6.42
CA ALA A 146 -18.61 -0.88 -5.35
C ALA A 146 -17.72 0.01 -4.46
N ARG A 147 -17.35 -0.49 -3.28
CA ARG A 147 -16.42 0.21 -2.38
C ARG A 147 -14.98 -0.08 -2.79
N VAL A 148 -14.53 0.55 -3.87
CA VAL A 148 -13.18 0.32 -4.42
C VAL A 148 -12.17 1.35 -3.91
N VAL A 149 -11.01 0.85 -3.47
CA VAL A 149 -9.80 1.65 -3.28
C VAL A 149 -8.88 1.43 -4.49
N ALA A 150 -8.60 2.49 -5.23
CA ALA A 150 -7.72 2.42 -6.38
C ALA A 150 -6.25 2.50 -5.92
N GLY A 151 -5.43 1.59 -6.43
CA GLY A 151 -4.00 1.60 -6.21
C GLY A 151 -3.29 2.62 -7.09
N PHE A 152 -2.21 3.20 -6.58
CA PHE A 152 -1.29 4.01 -7.37
C PHE A 152 0.15 3.85 -6.89
N VAL A 153 1.10 4.27 -7.72
CA VAL A 153 2.54 4.22 -7.40
C VAL A 153 3.08 5.64 -7.34
N LEU A 154 3.78 5.97 -6.26
CA LEU A 154 4.58 7.18 -6.12
C LEU A 154 5.97 6.98 -6.74
N THR A 155 6.51 8.04 -7.34
CA THR A 155 7.76 8.04 -8.09
C THR A 155 8.66 9.22 -7.74
N ASP A 156 9.97 9.04 -7.83
CA ASP A 156 10.96 10.12 -7.65
C ASP A 156 11.08 11.02 -8.89
N SER A 157 10.56 10.56 -10.03
CA SER A 157 10.35 11.37 -11.22
C SER A 157 8.93 11.94 -11.24
N GLY A 158 8.69 13.01 -11.99
CA GLY A 158 7.34 13.55 -12.19
C GLY A 158 6.35 12.52 -12.75
N GLY A 159 5.06 12.83 -12.65
CA GLY A 159 3.97 12.04 -13.20
C GLY A 159 2.99 12.92 -13.97
N PRO A 160 2.02 12.32 -14.71
CA PRO A 160 1.09 13.10 -15.52
C PRO A 160 0.20 14.02 -14.67
N ARG A 161 -0.11 13.61 -13.43
CA ARG A 161 -0.94 14.34 -12.47
C ARG A 161 -0.77 13.76 -11.06
N PRO A 162 -1.03 14.53 -9.99
CA PRO A 162 -1.09 13.97 -8.65
C PRO A 162 -2.32 13.04 -8.49
N PRO A 163 -2.25 12.03 -7.60
CA PRO A 163 -3.43 11.23 -7.22
C PRO A 163 -4.44 12.11 -6.48
N ALA A 164 -5.72 11.86 -6.72
CA ALA A 164 -6.78 12.57 -6.02
C ALA A 164 -6.74 12.24 -4.51
N PRO A 165 -6.70 13.23 -3.60
CA PRO A 165 -6.77 12.96 -2.18
C PRO A 165 -8.19 12.51 -1.80
N LYS A 166 -8.32 11.24 -1.39
CA LYS A 166 -9.60 10.63 -0.95
C LYS A 166 -9.69 10.49 0.57
N ALA A 167 -8.54 10.32 1.24
CA ALA A 167 -8.45 10.31 2.70
C ALA A 167 -8.18 11.71 3.24
N SER A 168 -8.79 12.05 4.39
CA SER A 168 -8.40 13.23 5.16
C SER A 168 -7.36 12.87 6.20
N PHE A 169 -6.45 13.80 6.50
CA PHE A 169 -5.44 13.63 7.54
C PHE A 169 -5.59 14.69 8.64
N ALA A 170 -5.49 14.26 9.88
CA ALA A 170 -5.26 15.13 11.03
C ALA A 170 -3.88 14.82 11.61
N VAL A 171 -3.13 15.86 11.95
CA VAL A 171 -1.80 15.71 12.56
C VAL A 171 -1.89 16.10 14.02
N ALA A 172 -1.47 15.20 14.90
CA ALA A 172 -1.26 15.49 16.31
C ALA A 172 0.24 15.64 16.56
N GLY A 173 0.68 16.86 16.86
CA GLY A 173 2.10 17.26 16.95
C GLY A 173 2.54 18.07 15.74
N SER A 174 3.84 18.08 15.42
CA SER A 174 4.37 18.80 14.26
C SER A 174 4.04 18.10 12.93
N ASP A 175 4.07 18.88 11.83
CA ASP A 175 3.86 18.42 10.46
C ASP A 175 4.83 17.28 10.10
N PRO A 176 4.33 16.11 9.66
CA PRO A 176 5.18 14.99 9.24
C PRO A 176 5.89 15.21 7.90
N ALA A 177 5.66 16.32 7.20
CA ALA A 177 6.40 16.67 5.99
C ALA A 177 7.91 16.71 6.26
N GLY A 178 8.68 15.96 5.45
CA GLY A 178 10.13 15.79 5.64
C GLY A 178 10.52 14.68 6.64
N ILE A 179 9.57 14.09 7.36
CA ILE A 179 9.79 12.92 8.23
C ILE A 179 9.42 11.63 7.52
N VAL A 180 8.27 11.62 6.84
CA VAL A 180 7.77 10.47 6.09
C VAL A 180 8.40 10.38 4.70
N PRO A 181 8.41 9.20 4.05
CA PRO A 181 8.90 9.07 2.68
C PRO A 181 8.21 10.06 1.74
N SER A 182 9.00 10.82 0.99
CA SER A 182 8.54 11.88 0.10
C SER A 182 8.88 11.54 -1.34
N TYR A 183 7.96 11.86 -2.25
CA TYR A 183 8.09 11.58 -3.68
C TYR A 183 7.76 12.83 -4.51
N ALA A 184 8.21 12.84 -5.77
CA ALA A 184 8.05 13.98 -6.68
C ALA A 184 6.87 13.84 -7.64
N GLY A 185 6.40 12.63 -7.89
CA GLY A 185 5.30 12.34 -8.81
C GLY A 185 4.59 11.03 -8.50
N ALA A 186 3.65 10.67 -9.37
CA ALA A 186 2.87 9.45 -9.25
C ALA A 186 2.43 8.92 -10.63
N VAL A 187 2.32 7.60 -10.72
CA VAL A 187 1.57 6.90 -11.78
C VAL A 187 0.22 6.52 -11.20
N VAL A 188 -0.84 7.05 -11.81
CA VAL A 188 -2.23 7.01 -11.31
C VAL A 188 -3.17 6.42 -12.36
N ASN A 189 -4.34 5.99 -11.91
CA ASN A 189 -5.38 5.46 -12.80
C ASN A 189 -5.92 6.54 -13.75
N LEU A 190 -6.66 6.13 -14.78
CA LEU A 190 -7.43 7.08 -15.60
C LEU A 190 -8.39 7.92 -14.71
N PRO A 191 -8.65 9.20 -15.07
CA PRO A 191 -9.48 10.10 -14.26
C PRO A 191 -10.84 9.52 -13.87
N ASP A 192 -11.54 8.86 -14.79
CA ASP A 192 -12.89 8.34 -14.52
C ASP A 192 -12.88 7.15 -13.55
N ILE A 193 -11.87 6.29 -13.64
CA ILE A 193 -11.66 5.17 -12.71
C ILE A 193 -11.37 5.71 -11.30
N GLU A 194 -10.46 6.69 -11.20
CA GLU A 194 -10.11 7.30 -9.91
C GLU A 194 -11.28 8.11 -9.32
N ALA A 195 -12.07 8.78 -10.15
CA ALA A 195 -13.24 9.53 -9.73
C ALA A 195 -14.27 8.60 -9.05
N GLY A 196 -14.52 7.42 -9.62
CA GLY A 196 -15.43 6.42 -9.08
C GLY A 196 -14.96 5.76 -7.77
N ALA A 197 -13.66 5.70 -7.51
CA ALA A 197 -13.12 5.04 -6.32
C ALA A 197 -13.46 5.80 -5.01
N VAL A 198 -13.77 5.06 -3.94
CA VAL A 198 -14.02 5.64 -2.60
C VAL A 198 -12.73 5.98 -1.85
N GLY A 199 -11.61 5.45 -2.32
CA GLY A 199 -10.29 5.66 -1.74
C GLY A 199 -9.18 5.55 -2.77
N ASN A 200 -8.04 6.13 -2.45
CA ASN A 200 -6.81 6.06 -3.23
C ASN A 200 -5.65 5.74 -2.29
N GLY A 201 -4.96 4.62 -2.55
CA GLY A 201 -3.88 4.15 -1.70
C GLY A 201 -2.63 3.79 -2.47
N SER A 202 -1.47 4.21 -1.95
CA SER A 202 -0.18 3.91 -2.58
C SER A 202 0.31 2.52 -2.17
N PHE A 203 0.73 1.71 -3.13
CA PHE A 203 1.43 0.44 -2.85
C PHE A 203 2.94 0.54 -3.09
N THR A 204 3.47 1.76 -3.14
CA THR A 204 4.91 1.99 -3.23
C THR A 204 5.60 1.55 -1.93
N ALA A 205 6.57 0.67 -2.07
CA ALA A 205 7.52 0.34 -1.03
C ALA A 205 8.92 0.34 -1.63
N VAL A 206 9.91 0.74 -0.83
CA VAL A 206 11.32 0.68 -1.20
C VAL A 206 11.95 -0.40 -0.32
N PRO A 207 12.67 -1.37 -0.91
CA PRO A 207 13.37 -2.38 -0.12
C PRO A 207 14.49 -1.73 0.70
N ASP A 208 14.96 -2.43 1.75
CA ASP A 208 16.18 -2.03 2.44
C ASP A 208 17.42 -2.16 1.52
N ASP A 209 18.58 -1.69 1.97
CA ASP A 209 19.85 -1.69 1.21
C ASP A 209 20.27 -3.07 0.64
N ASP A 210 19.72 -4.16 1.19
CA ASP A 210 19.96 -5.54 0.77
C ASP A 210 18.87 -6.12 -0.17
N GLY A 211 17.91 -5.29 -0.60
CA GLY A 211 16.84 -5.69 -1.50
C GLY A 211 15.63 -6.34 -0.82
N ILE A 212 15.64 -6.52 0.51
CA ILE A 212 14.55 -7.16 1.24
C ILE A 212 13.54 -6.14 1.74
N PHE A 213 12.25 -6.41 1.52
CA PHE A 213 11.16 -5.60 2.04
C PHE A 213 10.84 -5.98 3.49
N ARG A 214 11.41 -5.25 4.45
CA ARG A 214 11.07 -5.43 5.89
C ARG A 214 10.08 -4.41 6.40
N ARG A 215 9.97 -3.28 5.70
CA ARG A 215 9.17 -2.14 6.11
C ARG A 215 8.37 -1.61 4.94
N VAL A 216 7.13 -1.22 5.21
CA VAL A 216 6.25 -0.56 4.25
C VAL A 216 5.79 0.78 4.83
N PRO A 217 5.76 1.88 4.05
CA PRO A 217 5.19 3.12 4.55
C PRO A 217 3.73 2.91 4.98
N ALA A 218 3.29 3.51 6.10
CA ALA A 218 1.86 3.63 6.38
C ALA A 218 1.27 4.89 5.76
N VAL A 219 2.08 5.95 5.71
CA VAL A 219 1.77 7.24 5.12
C VAL A 219 2.99 7.76 4.37
N GLN A 220 2.75 8.47 3.28
CA GLN A 220 3.75 8.99 2.36
C GLN A 220 3.39 10.43 2.01
N PHE A 221 4.36 11.23 1.58
CA PHE A 221 4.16 12.63 1.25
C PHE A 221 4.45 12.91 -0.23
N MET A 222 3.62 13.70 -0.88
CA MET A 222 3.87 14.16 -2.25
C MET A 222 3.09 15.46 -2.50
N GLY A 223 3.77 16.48 -3.04
CA GLY A 223 3.11 17.71 -3.50
C GLY A 223 2.23 18.40 -2.46
N GLY A 224 2.67 18.47 -1.20
CA GLY A 224 1.92 19.12 -0.12
C GLY A 224 0.84 18.26 0.54
N HIS A 225 0.66 17.02 0.11
CA HIS A 225 -0.39 16.13 0.60
C HIS A 225 0.20 14.85 1.17
N LEU A 226 -0.43 14.35 2.24
CA LEU A 226 -0.20 13.01 2.75
C LEU A 226 -1.07 12.02 1.97
N TYR A 227 -0.51 10.85 1.72
CA TYR A 227 -1.17 9.75 1.05
C TYR A 227 -1.02 8.47 1.89
N PRO A 228 -2.12 7.72 2.12
CA PRO A 228 -2.06 6.46 2.83
C PRO A 228 -1.47 5.36 1.95
N ALA A 229 -0.85 4.37 2.59
CA ALA A 229 -0.58 3.12 1.90
C ALA A 229 -1.87 2.36 1.56
N LEU A 230 -1.85 1.52 0.54
CA LEU A 230 -3.02 0.80 0.01
C LEU A 230 -3.78 0.04 1.11
N GLY A 231 -3.07 -0.69 1.97
CA GLY A 231 -3.69 -1.40 3.09
C GLY A 231 -4.29 -0.48 4.16
N ILE A 232 -3.65 0.67 4.44
CA ILE A 232 -4.19 1.68 5.38
C ILE A 232 -5.48 2.29 4.82
N GLU A 233 -5.49 2.58 3.51
CA GLU A 233 -6.66 3.14 2.84
C GLU A 233 -7.80 2.14 2.72
N ALA A 234 -7.51 0.88 2.40
CA ALA A 234 -8.48 -0.20 2.40
C ALA A 234 -9.13 -0.34 3.78
N LEU A 235 -8.33 -0.35 4.84
CA LEU A 235 -8.85 -0.44 6.22
C LEU A 235 -9.63 0.81 6.65
N ARG A 236 -9.24 2.00 6.18
CA ARG A 236 -10.01 3.25 6.37
C ARG A 236 -11.38 3.16 5.68
N ALA A 237 -11.39 2.78 4.41
CA ALA A 237 -12.59 2.65 3.60
C ALA A 237 -13.52 1.55 4.15
N ALA A 238 -12.99 0.39 4.57
CA ALA A 238 -13.77 -0.68 5.21
C ALA A 238 -14.44 -0.21 6.52
N GLN A 239 -13.75 0.57 7.35
CA GLN A 239 -14.33 1.13 8.57
C GLN A 239 -15.26 2.32 8.34
N GLY A 240 -15.31 2.87 7.12
CA GLY A 240 -16.11 4.06 6.81
C GLY A 240 -15.67 5.33 7.54
N VAL A 241 -14.41 5.41 7.98
CA VAL A 241 -13.89 6.59 8.70
C VAL A 241 -13.30 7.61 7.71
N PRO A 242 -13.56 8.91 7.88
CA PRO A 242 -13.10 9.92 6.92
C PRO A 242 -11.63 10.30 7.11
N THR A 243 -11.14 10.23 8.35
CA THR A 243 -9.88 10.86 8.76
C THR A 243 -8.91 9.85 9.36
N LEU A 244 -7.66 9.92 8.90
CA LEU A 244 -6.49 9.26 9.48
C LEU A 244 -5.77 10.25 10.39
N ILE A 245 -5.33 9.80 11.57
CA ILE A 245 -4.59 10.66 12.50
C ILE A 245 -3.13 10.23 12.51
N VAL A 246 -2.24 11.12 12.09
CA VAL A 246 -0.79 10.94 12.19
C VAL A 246 -0.32 11.56 13.50
N LYS A 247 0.34 10.78 14.34
CA LYS A 247 0.88 11.29 15.59
C LYS A 247 2.40 11.32 15.58
N THR A 248 2.94 12.50 15.84
CA THR A 248 4.37 12.73 15.95
C THR A 248 4.84 12.73 17.42
N SER A 249 6.13 12.52 17.64
CA SER A 249 6.71 12.30 18.98
C SER A 249 6.51 13.48 19.94
N ASP A 250 6.37 14.68 19.40
CA ASP A 250 6.13 15.93 20.14
C ASP A 250 4.64 16.17 20.47
N ALA A 251 3.72 15.33 19.98
CA ALA A 251 2.28 15.46 20.22
C ALA A 251 1.89 15.54 21.70
N SER A 252 2.64 14.89 22.59
CA SER A 252 2.37 14.89 24.04
C SER A 252 3.01 16.06 24.78
N GLY A 253 3.71 16.97 24.08
CA GLY A 253 4.42 18.11 24.66
C GLY A 253 5.65 17.75 25.53
N LYS A 254 5.98 16.46 25.70
CA LYS A 254 7.06 16.00 26.59
C LYS A 254 8.40 15.80 25.87
N TYR A 255 8.38 15.49 24.58
CA TYR A 255 9.60 15.27 23.78
C TYR A 255 10.21 16.56 23.21
N GLY A 256 9.42 17.64 23.07
CA GLY A 256 9.91 18.93 22.55
C GLY A 256 10.91 19.65 23.46
N ALA A 257 11.02 19.26 24.75
CA ALA A 257 11.92 19.89 25.71
C ALA A 257 13.39 19.40 25.64
N ALA A 258 13.66 18.32 24.89
CA ALA A 258 14.98 17.67 24.84
C ALA A 258 15.75 17.87 23.51
N GLY A 259 15.20 18.65 22.55
CA GLY A 259 15.89 19.03 21.32
C GLY A 259 16.18 17.88 20.33
N GLY A 260 15.39 16.79 20.36
CA GLY A 260 15.50 15.70 19.39
C GLY A 260 14.66 15.90 18.13
N ASP A 261 15.04 15.24 17.04
CA ASP A 261 14.27 15.23 15.79
C ASP A 261 12.84 14.73 16.02
N VAL A 262 11.87 15.42 15.42
CA VAL A 262 10.48 14.97 15.42
C VAL A 262 10.37 13.69 14.60
N THR A 263 9.62 12.71 15.09
CA THR A 263 9.42 11.41 14.44
C THR A 263 7.95 11.04 14.42
N VAL A 264 7.53 10.21 13.46
CA VAL A 264 6.19 9.60 13.50
C VAL A 264 6.22 8.44 14.49
N THR A 265 5.14 8.25 15.23
CA THR A 265 5.04 7.21 16.27
C THR A 265 3.93 6.20 15.98
N GLU A 266 2.78 6.68 15.50
CA GLU A 266 1.63 5.85 15.19
C GLU A 266 0.71 6.54 14.18
N ILE A 267 -0.03 5.72 13.42
CA ILE A 267 -1.18 6.14 12.61
C ILE A 267 -2.42 5.57 13.27
N LYS A 268 -3.34 6.43 13.71
CA LYS A 268 -4.64 6.00 14.22
C LYS A 268 -5.68 6.09 13.11
N LEU A 269 -6.43 5.01 12.91
CA LEU A 269 -7.51 4.93 11.93
C LEU A 269 -8.73 4.19 12.50
N GLY A 270 -9.75 4.98 12.82
CA GLY A 270 -10.93 4.47 13.52
C GLY A 270 -10.55 3.81 14.84
N GLN A 271 -10.79 2.51 14.92
CA GLN A 271 -10.55 1.67 16.10
C GLN A 271 -9.14 1.06 16.15
N PHE A 272 -8.35 1.19 15.08
CA PHE A 272 -6.99 0.65 15.03
C PHE A 272 -5.95 1.75 15.28
N ILE A 273 -4.88 1.34 15.98
CA ILE A 273 -3.64 2.11 16.12
C ILE A 273 -2.55 1.27 15.48
N VAL A 274 -1.95 1.80 14.42
CA VAL A 274 -0.85 1.16 13.70
C VAL A 274 0.45 1.80 14.19
N PRO A 275 1.26 1.09 15.00
CA PRO A 275 2.54 1.61 15.43
C PRO A 275 3.49 1.70 14.23
N THR A 276 4.29 2.77 14.18
CA THR A 276 5.26 3.00 13.11
C THR A 276 6.67 3.15 13.65
N ASP A 277 7.64 3.02 12.76
CA ASP A 277 8.99 3.54 12.98
C ASP A 277 9.01 5.07 12.87
N ARG A 278 10.20 5.63 13.07
CA ARG A 278 10.44 7.08 13.11
C ARG A 278 10.03 7.82 11.84
N ARG A 279 9.93 7.13 10.70
CA ARG A 279 9.57 7.67 9.38
C ARG A 279 8.14 7.31 8.97
N GLY A 280 7.32 6.79 9.89
CA GLY A 280 5.94 6.43 9.57
C GLY A 280 5.84 5.12 8.77
N GLN A 281 6.85 4.25 8.84
CA GLN A 281 6.84 2.93 8.20
C GLN A 281 6.46 1.84 9.21
N VAL A 282 5.83 0.77 8.75
CA VAL A 282 5.43 -0.39 9.55
C VAL A 282 6.42 -1.52 9.28
N TRP A 283 6.96 -2.12 10.34
CA TRP A 283 7.71 -3.37 10.24
C TRP A 283 6.74 -4.50 9.94
N VAL A 284 6.99 -5.22 8.84
CA VAL A 284 6.10 -6.29 8.40
C VAL A 284 6.42 -7.56 9.19
N TYR A 285 5.46 -8.03 9.97
CA TYR A 285 5.55 -9.30 10.67
C TYR A 285 4.83 -10.38 9.86
N PHE A 286 5.61 -11.17 9.13
CA PHE A 286 5.08 -12.07 8.11
C PHE A 286 4.43 -13.32 8.73
N SER A 287 3.25 -13.68 8.22
CA SER A 287 2.60 -14.98 8.48
C SER A 287 2.90 -16.02 7.39
N GLY A 288 3.90 -15.73 6.54
CA GLY A 288 4.24 -16.51 5.36
C GLY A 288 3.15 -16.55 4.29
N THR A 289 3.45 -17.27 3.21
CA THR A 289 2.51 -17.64 2.16
C THR A 289 1.64 -18.80 2.64
N ARG A 290 0.32 -18.62 2.56
CA ARG A 290 -0.71 -19.56 3.00
C ARG A 290 -1.75 -19.62 1.90
N ALA A 291 -1.99 -20.80 1.33
CA ALA A 291 -2.89 -20.97 0.19
C ALA A 291 -4.30 -20.47 0.50
N GLU A 292 -4.73 -20.61 1.76
CA GLU A 292 -6.02 -20.18 2.30
C GLU A 292 -6.23 -18.66 2.26
N ARG A 293 -5.17 -17.86 2.07
CA ARG A 293 -5.28 -16.40 1.89
C ARG A 293 -5.66 -16.03 0.46
N PHE A 294 -5.39 -16.90 -0.50
CA PHE A 294 -5.50 -16.61 -1.93
C PHE A 294 -6.72 -17.30 -2.52
N ILE A 295 -7.43 -16.57 -3.36
CA ILE A 295 -8.53 -17.07 -4.17
C ILE A 295 -8.13 -16.83 -5.63
N PRO A 296 -7.91 -17.89 -6.43
CA PRO A 296 -7.67 -17.73 -7.85
C PRO A 296 -8.81 -16.93 -8.49
N ALA A 297 -8.48 -15.85 -9.19
CA ALA A 297 -9.46 -14.93 -9.75
C ALA A 297 -10.51 -15.61 -10.63
N TRP A 298 -10.14 -16.67 -11.38
CA TRP A 298 -11.08 -17.44 -12.19
C TRP A 298 -12.24 -18.05 -11.40
N ARG A 299 -12.04 -18.36 -10.11
CA ARG A 299 -13.09 -18.91 -9.27
C ARG A 299 -14.21 -17.92 -9.02
N VAL A 300 -13.91 -16.63 -8.90
CA VAL A 300 -14.92 -15.58 -8.65
C VAL A 300 -15.92 -15.47 -9.81
N PHE A 301 -15.50 -15.81 -11.04
CA PHE A 301 -16.36 -15.81 -12.22
C PHE A 301 -17.32 -17.01 -12.28
N LYS A 302 -17.15 -18.02 -11.43
CA LYS A 302 -18.05 -19.17 -11.42
C LYS A 302 -19.41 -18.82 -10.79
N PRO A 303 -20.53 -19.28 -11.37
CA PRO A 303 -21.85 -19.06 -10.79
C PRO A 303 -22.06 -19.73 -9.42
N ASP A 304 -21.34 -20.82 -9.14
CA ASP A 304 -21.41 -21.60 -7.90
C ASP A 304 -20.32 -21.24 -6.89
N PHE A 305 -19.63 -20.10 -7.10
CA PHE A 305 -18.64 -19.62 -6.14
C PHE A 305 -19.31 -19.22 -4.83
N ASP A 306 -18.80 -19.73 -3.72
CA ASP A 306 -19.34 -19.48 -2.38
C ASP A 306 -18.99 -18.06 -1.91
N PRO A 307 -19.98 -17.15 -1.74
CA PRO A 307 -19.74 -15.79 -1.28
C PRO A 307 -19.07 -15.71 0.09
N ALA A 308 -19.24 -16.72 0.96
CA ALA A 308 -18.64 -16.72 2.30
C ALA A 308 -17.10 -16.84 2.27
N GLN A 309 -16.50 -17.11 1.12
CA GLN A 309 -15.05 -17.13 0.96
C GLN A 309 -14.44 -15.74 0.83
N VAL A 310 -15.24 -14.69 0.54
CA VAL A 310 -14.81 -13.30 0.27
C VAL A 310 -14.83 -12.45 1.53
#